data_AF-A0A3M1LW58-F1
#
_entry.id   AF-A0A3M1LW58-F1
#
_cell.length_a   1.000
_cell.length_b   1.000
_cell.length_c   1.000
_cell.angle_alpha   90.00
_cell.angle_beta   90.00
_cell.angle_gamma   90.00
#
_symmetry.space_group_name_H-M   'P 1'
#
loop_
_entity.id
_entity.type
_entity.pdbx_description
1 polymer ?
#
loop_
_entity_poly.entity_id
_entity_poly.type
_entity_poly.pdbx_seq_one_letter_code
_entity_poly.pdbx_strand_id
1 'polypeptide(L)'
;MELFPAVVIGGPPHSGKSVLTYNLTQALRTRGVQHYVLRAAPDGEGDWSHEADQETVRLLRIKGAFSPQFVDHICRSLADRHLPLLVDVGGRPTADQERIFDYCTHAILLTPDPASHATWLEMMQRHALPLIADLTSRLAGESILTDAGPVLRGVITGLERGRTVSGPLFEALVERLADLFAYDSEELRRMHTRMAPVETVVELDRLLRTLRTPAPDEAARWKPSDLLPALDYLPHQVPLGLYGRAPNWLYAALALHVHPAPLY
;
A
#
# COMPACT_ATOMS: atom_id res chain seq x y z
N MET A 1 -4.14 19.74 -11.20
CA MET A 1 -3.46 18.45 -11.25
C MET A 1 -4.39 17.46 -10.61
N GLU A 2 -4.99 16.56 -11.39
CA GLU A 2 -5.82 15.50 -10.82
C GLU A 2 -4.92 14.62 -9.96
N LEU A 3 -5.20 14.60 -8.66
CA LEU A 3 -4.44 13.78 -7.72
C LEU A 3 -4.85 12.32 -7.92
N PHE A 4 -3.88 11.40 -7.87
CA PHE A 4 -4.16 9.96 -7.86
C PHE A 4 -5.18 9.59 -6.76
N PRO A 5 -5.94 8.50 -6.89
CA PRO A 5 -6.82 8.06 -5.81
C PRO A 5 -6.04 7.68 -4.54
N ALA A 6 -6.61 8.02 -3.40
CA ALA A 6 -6.18 7.53 -2.09
C ALA A 6 -7.41 6.97 -1.36
N VAL A 7 -7.40 5.68 -1.06
CA VAL A 7 -8.54 4.94 -0.51
C VAL A 7 -8.24 4.53 0.93
N VAL A 8 -8.97 5.08 1.89
CA VAL A 8 -8.87 4.68 3.30
C VAL A 8 -9.44 3.28 3.49
N ILE A 9 -8.71 2.43 4.22
CA ILE A 9 -9.26 1.17 4.75
C ILE A 9 -9.66 1.42 6.21
N GLY A 10 -10.94 1.73 6.43
CA GLY A 10 -11.49 2.10 7.73
C GLY A 10 -12.13 0.93 8.47
N GLY A 11 -12.07 0.95 9.79
CA GLY A 11 -12.69 -0.07 10.64
C GLY A 11 -12.00 -0.24 12.00
N PRO A 12 -12.69 -0.78 13.01
CA PRO A 12 -12.15 -0.89 14.36
C PRO A 12 -10.95 -1.85 14.42
N PRO A 13 -10.20 -1.90 15.54
CA PRO A 13 -9.16 -2.90 15.72
C PRO A 13 -9.72 -4.31 15.54
N HIS A 14 -8.89 -5.23 15.04
CA HIS A 14 -9.25 -6.64 14.85
C HIS A 14 -10.38 -6.93 13.85
N SER A 15 -10.85 -5.96 13.05
CA SER A 15 -11.85 -6.23 12.00
C SER A 15 -11.30 -6.94 10.75
N GLY A 16 -9.99 -7.23 10.69
CA GLY A 16 -9.35 -7.88 9.54
C GLY A 16 -8.77 -6.92 8.49
N LYS A 17 -8.73 -5.60 8.76
CA LYS A 17 -8.22 -4.59 7.80
C LYS A 17 -6.89 -4.95 7.17
N SER A 18 -5.87 -5.27 7.98
CA SER A 18 -4.54 -5.55 7.46
C SER A 18 -4.51 -6.80 6.58
N VAL A 19 -5.34 -7.82 6.89
CA VAL A 19 -5.50 -9.02 6.07
C VAL A 19 -6.21 -8.70 4.75
N LEU A 20 -7.27 -7.88 4.78
CA LEU A 20 -7.96 -7.40 3.59
C LEU A 20 -7.01 -6.59 2.71
N THR A 21 -6.30 -5.60 3.28
CA THR A 21 -5.33 -4.75 2.57
C THR A 21 -4.24 -5.59 1.92
N TYR A 22 -3.70 -6.59 2.62
CA TYR A 22 -2.71 -7.51 2.07
C TYR A 22 -3.28 -8.28 0.87
N ASN A 23 -4.43 -8.92 1.03
CA ASN A 23 -5.06 -9.71 -0.04
C ASN A 23 -5.42 -8.85 -1.27
N LEU A 24 -6.00 -7.66 -1.06
CA LEU A 24 -6.26 -6.71 -2.14
C LEU A 24 -4.98 -6.32 -2.87
N THR A 25 -3.92 -6.03 -2.13
CA THR A 25 -2.62 -5.68 -2.69
C THR A 25 -2.06 -6.81 -3.55
N GLN A 26 -2.14 -8.06 -3.09
CA GLN A 26 -1.69 -9.21 -3.90
C GLN A 26 -2.55 -9.37 -5.16
N ALA A 27 -3.87 -9.28 -5.05
CA ALA A 27 -4.77 -9.43 -6.19
C ALA A 27 -4.56 -8.32 -7.24
N LEU A 28 -4.44 -7.06 -6.81
CA LEU A 28 -4.16 -5.92 -7.69
C LEU A 28 -2.79 -6.03 -8.36
N ARG A 29 -1.77 -6.52 -7.63
CA ARG A 29 -0.42 -6.78 -8.20
C ARG A 29 -0.47 -7.84 -9.29
N THR A 30 -1.22 -8.94 -9.09
CA THR A 30 -1.41 -9.99 -10.11
C THR A 30 -2.07 -9.43 -11.38
N ARG A 31 -2.91 -8.40 -11.25
CA ARG A 31 -3.54 -7.68 -12.38
C ARG A 31 -2.67 -6.56 -12.97
N GLY A 32 -1.44 -6.37 -12.50
CA GLY A 32 -0.51 -5.33 -12.99
C GLY A 32 -0.86 -3.90 -12.57
N VAL A 33 -1.81 -3.72 -11.64
CA VAL A 33 -2.28 -2.39 -11.20
C VAL A 33 -1.19 -1.68 -10.40
N GLN A 34 -0.77 -0.50 -10.85
CA GLN A 34 0.24 0.31 -10.15
C GLN A 34 -0.39 1.02 -8.95
N HIS A 35 0.00 0.60 -7.74
CA HIS A 35 -0.48 1.17 -6.48
C HIS A 35 0.49 0.92 -5.32
N TYR A 36 0.36 1.66 -4.23
CA TYR A 36 1.12 1.41 -3.00
C TYR A 36 0.22 1.37 -1.77
N VAL A 37 0.65 0.65 -0.73
CA VAL A 37 -0.01 0.67 0.57
C VAL A 37 0.72 1.66 1.45
N LEU A 38 0.11 2.79 1.73
CA LEU A 38 0.62 3.75 2.70
C LEU A 38 0.21 3.30 4.11
N ARG A 39 1.20 2.94 4.94
CA ARG A 39 0.99 2.65 6.36
C ARG A 39 0.93 3.98 7.12
N ALA A 40 -0.28 4.50 7.28
CA ALA A 40 -0.58 5.74 7.98
C ALA A 40 -0.72 5.55 9.51
N ALA A 41 -0.35 4.38 10.02
CA ALA A 41 -0.21 4.09 11.45
C ALA A 41 1.20 3.56 11.75
N PRO A 42 1.89 4.04 12.80
CA PRO A 42 3.22 3.60 13.18
C PRO A 42 3.19 2.28 13.95
N ASP A 43 2.43 1.29 13.47
CA ASP A 43 2.24 -0.01 14.14
C ASP A 43 3.45 -0.96 13.97
N GLY A 44 4.46 -0.56 13.18
CA GLY A 44 5.65 -1.37 12.90
C GLY A 44 5.35 -2.61 12.06
N GLU A 45 4.20 -2.65 11.38
CA GLU A 45 3.75 -3.77 10.56
C GLU A 45 3.88 -3.46 9.06
N GLY A 46 3.70 -4.50 8.23
CA GLY A 46 3.70 -4.41 6.78
C GLY A 46 3.35 -5.76 6.15
N ASP A 47 3.68 -5.94 4.87
CA ASP A 47 3.48 -7.24 4.20
C ASP A 47 4.35 -8.32 4.87
N TRP A 48 5.56 -7.96 5.33
CA TRP A 48 6.47 -8.86 6.05
C TRP A 48 5.84 -9.49 7.30
N SER A 49 4.95 -8.79 8.01
CA SER A 49 4.31 -9.31 9.21
C SER A 49 3.20 -10.34 8.91
N HIS A 50 2.78 -10.42 7.65
CA HIS A 50 1.84 -11.41 7.13
C HIS A 50 2.58 -12.60 6.49
N GLU A 51 3.77 -12.36 5.93
CA GLU A 51 4.59 -13.36 5.24
C GLU A 51 5.52 -14.14 6.19
N ALA A 52 5.83 -13.60 7.37
CA ALA A 52 6.69 -14.24 8.37
C ALA A 52 5.92 -15.01 9.45
N ASP A 53 6.63 -15.94 10.09
CA ASP A 53 6.15 -16.64 11.28
C ASP A 53 5.76 -15.65 12.40
N GLN A 54 4.63 -15.92 13.07
CA GLN A 54 4.05 -14.96 14.01
C GLN A 54 4.83 -14.81 15.31
N GLU A 55 5.59 -15.83 15.75
CA GLU A 55 6.49 -15.68 16.89
C GLU A 55 7.65 -14.76 16.52
N THR A 56 8.22 -14.94 15.33
CA THR A 56 9.28 -14.07 14.80
C THR A 56 8.81 -12.62 14.67
N VAL A 57 7.61 -12.39 14.13
CA VAL A 57 7.02 -11.06 14.02
C VAL A 57 6.89 -10.40 15.39
N ARG A 58 6.43 -11.13 16.40
CA ARG A 58 6.28 -10.59 17.78
C ARG A 58 7.62 -10.16 18.37
N LEU A 59 8.70 -10.87 18.06
CA LEU A 59 10.05 -10.55 18.54
C LEU A 59 10.64 -9.31 17.85
N LEU A 60 10.36 -9.12 16.55
CA LEU A 60 10.98 -8.07 15.74
C LEU A 60 10.14 -6.79 15.63
N ARG A 61 8.81 -6.85 15.86
CA ARG A 61 7.92 -5.72 15.65
C ARG A 61 8.16 -4.61 16.68
N ILE A 62 8.63 -3.46 16.20
CA ILE A 62 8.78 -2.25 16.99
C ILE A 62 7.67 -1.27 16.61
N LYS A 63 6.77 -0.98 17.56
CA LYS A 63 5.75 0.06 17.37
C LYS A 63 6.36 1.44 17.57
N GLY A 64 6.09 2.34 16.64
CA GLY A 64 6.37 3.76 16.81
C GLY A 64 5.25 4.47 17.57
N ALA A 65 5.42 5.77 17.78
CA ALA A 65 4.42 6.63 18.38
C ALA A 65 3.71 7.47 17.31
N PHE A 66 2.42 7.71 17.49
CA PHE A 66 1.72 8.76 16.75
C PHE A 66 2.15 10.13 17.27
N SER A 67 3.22 10.67 16.69
CA SER A 67 3.64 12.05 16.95
C SER A 67 3.00 13.00 15.93
N PRO A 68 2.82 14.30 16.26
CA PRO A 68 2.37 15.29 15.29
C PRO A 68 3.23 15.32 14.02
N GLN A 69 4.55 15.15 14.18
CA GLN A 69 5.49 15.10 13.05
C GLN A 69 5.22 13.90 12.13
N PHE A 70 4.83 12.75 12.69
CA PHE A 70 4.44 11.59 11.91
C PHE A 70 3.16 11.88 11.12
N VAL A 71 2.13 12.43 11.76
CA VAL A 71 0.87 12.80 11.08
C VAL A 71 1.14 13.80 9.96
N ASP A 72 1.92 14.86 10.22
CA ASP A 72 2.29 15.85 9.21
C ASP A 72 3.10 15.25 8.04
N HIS A 73 3.94 14.24 8.32
CA HIS A 73 4.66 13.51 7.28
C HIS A 73 3.71 12.66 6.41
N ILE A 74 2.73 11.98 7.02
CA ILE A 74 1.72 11.21 6.28
C ILE A 74 0.86 12.13 5.42
N CYS A 75 0.38 13.26 5.96
CA CYS A 75 -0.41 14.23 5.21
C CYS A 75 0.35 14.77 3.99
N ARG A 76 1.63 15.13 4.14
CA ARG A 76 2.48 15.54 3.01
C ARG A 76 2.65 14.42 1.98
N SER A 77 2.93 13.20 2.43
CA SER A 77 3.07 12.04 1.54
C SER A 77 1.80 11.75 0.73
N LEU A 78 0.63 11.95 1.34
CA LEU A 78 -0.66 11.84 0.65
C LEU A 78 -0.86 13.00 -0.32
N ALA A 79 -0.54 14.24 0.04
CA ALA A 79 -0.66 15.40 -0.84
C ALA A 79 0.21 15.25 -2.09
N ASP A 80 1.44 14.76 -1.92
CA ASP A 80 2.47 14.62 -2.97
C ASP A 80 2.53 13.18 -3.55
N ARG A 81 1.43 12.42 -3.46
CA ARG A 81 1.40 11.03 -3.91
C ARG A 81 1.60 10.92 -5.43
N HIS A 82 2.43 9.95 -5.82
CA HIS A 82 2.80 9.70 -7.22
C HIS A 82 2.07 8.49 -7.83
N LEU A 83 1.30 7.76 -7.04
CA LEU A 83 0.55 6.58 -7.45
C LEU A 83 -0.78 6.52 -6.68
N PRO A 84 -1.75 5.73 -7.16
CA PRO A 84 -2.89 5.34 -6.37
C PRO A 84 -2.47 4.67 -5.05
N LEU A 85 -3.17 4.99 -3.96
CA LEU A 85 -2.84 4.52 -2.61
C LEU A 85 -4.01 3.77 -1.96
N LEU A 86 -3.69 2.65 -1.32
CA LEU A 86 -4.48 2.12 -0.21
C LEU A 86 -3.88 2.67 1.08
N VAL A 87 -4.71 3.28 1.93
CA VAL A 87 -4.26 4.00 3.14
C VAL A 87 -4.73 3.24 4.38
N ASP A 88 -3.77 2.66 5.10
CA ASP A 88 -4.02 1.92 6.34
C ASP A 88 -3.79 2.83 7.55
N VAL A 89 -4.89 3.31 8.13
CA VAL A 89 -4.93 4.39 9.13
C VAL A 89 -5.00 3.89 10.58
N GLY A 90 -4.82 2.58 10.80
CA GLY A 90 -5.00 1.97 12.11
C GLY A 90 -6.47 1.84 12.52
N GLY A 91 -6.73 1.37 13.73
CA GLY A 91 -8.09 1.05 14.20
C GLY A 91 -8.75 2.06 15.13
N ARG A 92 -8.02 3.06 15.60
CA ARG A 92 -8.49 4.05 16.61
C ARG A 92 -7.92 5.44 16.28
N PRO A 93 -8.31 6.04 15.14
CA PRO A 93 -7.85 7.38 14.80
C PRO A 93 -8.29 8.37 15.90
N THR A 94 -7.36 9.22 16.34
CA THR A 94 -7.68 10.39 17.17
C THR A 94 -8.10 11.55 16.29
N ALA A 95 -8.74 12.58 16.86
CA ALA A 95 -9.17 13.77 16.10
C ALA A 95 -8.02 14.46 15.32
N ASP A 96 -6.79 14.47 15.84
CA ASP A 96 -5.64 14.99 15.09
C ASP A 96 -5.25 14.07 13.92
N GLN A 97 -5.35 12.76 14.11
CA GLN A 97 -5.06 11.78 13.04
C GLN A 97 -6.10 11.79 11.93
N GLU A 98 -7.34 12.21 12.22
CA GLU A 98 -8.39 12.35 11.20
C GLU A 98 -8.02 13.35 10.09
N ARG A 99 -7.07 14.28 10.33
CA ARG A 99 -6.49 15.15 9.29
C ARG A 99 -5.93 14.39 8.09
N ILE A 100 -5.53 13.13 8.28
CA ILE A 100 -5.07 12.24 7.20
C ILE A 100 -6.19 11.99 6.19
N PHE A 101 -7.45 11.95 6.65
CA PHE A 101 -8.62 11.68 5.81
C PHE A 101 -8.90 12.81 4.81
N ASP A 102 -8.54 14.06 5.15
CA ASP A 102 -8.69 15.23 4.27
C ASP A 102 -7.87 15.13 2.97
N TYR A 103 -6.83 14.29 2.97
CA TYR A 103 -5.98 14.05 1.79
C TYR A 103 -6.37 12.79 1.01
N CYS A 104 -7.34 12.04 1.52
CA CYS A 104 -7.89 10.86 0.88
C CYS A 104 -9.04 11.23 -0.06
N THR A 105 -9.43 10.29 -0.92
CA THR A 105 -10.45 10.51 -1.96
C THR A 105 -11.67 9.61 -1.79
N HIS A 106 -11.47 8.43 -1.23
CA HIS A 106 -12.51 7.41 -1.08
C HIS A 106 -12.23 6.61 0.19
N ALA A 107 -13.21 5.80 0.62
CA ALA A 107 -13.04 4.86 1.71
C ALA A 107 -13.70 3.51 1.46
N ILE A 108 -13.13 2.49 2.10
CA ILE A 108 -13.70 1.16 2.29
C ILE A 108 -13.93 1.00 3.79
N LEU A 109 -15.16 0.74 4.21
CA LEU A 109 -15.45 0.39 5.61
C LEU A 109 -15.48 -1.12 5.79
N LEU A 110 -14.86 -1.57 6.88
CA LEU A 110 -14.82 -2.97 7.29
C LEU A 110 -15.08 -3.06 8.80
N THR A 111 -16.34 -3.29 9.16
CA THR A 111 -16.82 -3.24 10.55
C THR A 111 -17.57 -4.52 10.95
N PRO A 112 -17.37 -5.06 12.17
CA PRO A 112 -18.03 -6.29 12.59
C PRO A 112 -19.44 -6.08 13.15
N ASP A 113 -19.79 -4.86 13.55
CA ASP A 113 -21.03 -4.55 14.25
C ASP A 113 -21.57 -3.15 13.91
N PRO A 114 -22.87 -2.88 14.15
CA PRO A 114 -23.49 -1.59 13.81
C PRO A 114 -22.92 -0.39 14.57
N ALA A 115 -22.42 -0.55 15.80
CA ALA A 115 -21.94 0.57 16.59
C ALA A 115 -20.58 1.06 16.08
N SER A 116 -19.68 0.13 15.77
CA SER A 116 -18.41 0.47 15.11
C SER A 116 -18.64 0.98 13.68
N HIS A 117 -19.62 0.44 12.96
CA HIS A 117 -20.03 0.96 11.64
C HIS A 117 -20.44 2.42 11.71
N ALA A 118 -21.39 2.77 12.60
CA ALA A 118 -21.86 4.14 12.75
C ALA A 118 -20.71 5.11 13.08
N THR A 119 -19.82 4.72 14.00
CA THR A 119 -18.65 5.51 14.39
C THR A 119 -17.75 5.82 13.18
N TRP A 120 -17.41 4.81 12.38
CA TRP A 120 -16.54 4.97 11.23
C TRP A 120 -17.22 5.70 10.07
N LEU A 121 -18.52 5.46 9.86
CA LEU A 121 -19.30 6.15 8.85
C LEU A 121 -19.37 7.65 9.15
N GLU A 122 -19.62 8.04 10.40
CA GLU A 122 -19.61 9.44 10.82
C GLU A 122 -18.25 10.11 10.58
N MET A 123 -17.14 9.40 10.84
CA MET A 123 -15.79 9.90 10.51
C MET A 123 -15.63 10.13 9.01
N MET A 124 -16.00 9.17 8.15
CA MET A 124 -15.87 9.33 6.69
C MET A 124 -16.75 10.47 6.17
N GLN A 125 -17.96 10.62 6.70
CA GLN A 125 -18.87 11.71 6.34
C GLN A 125 -18.33 13.08 6.74
N ARG A 126 -17.73 13.20 7.93
CA ARG A 126 -17.11 14.45 8.41
C ARG A 126 -16.01 14.95 7.47
N HIS A 127 -15.28 14.03 6.85
CA HIS A 127 -14.21 14.31 5.90
C HIS A 127 -14.64 14.19 4.44
N ALA A 128 -15.96 14.13 4.18
CA ALA A 128 -16.54 14.04 2.83
C ALA A 128 -15.96 12.91 1.96
N LEU A 129 -15.58 11.78 2.58
CA LEU A 129 -15.04 10.62 1.88
C LEU A 129 -16.17 9.70 1.38
N PRO A 130 -16.43 9.63 0.06
CA PRO A 130 -17.40 8.69 -0.47
C PRO A 130 -16.93 7.25 -0.24
N LEU A 131 -17.86 6.39 0.15
CA LEU A 131 -17.59 4.96 0.28
C LEU A 131 -17.62 4.30 -1.10
N ILE A 132 -16.61 3.50 -1.40
CA ILE A 132 -16.64 2.58 -2.54
C ILE A 132 -17.04 1.16 -2.11
N ALA A 133 -16.89 0.86 -0.82
CA ALA A 133 -17.41 -0.35 -0.22
C ALA A 133 -17.74 -0.16 1.28
N ASP A 134 -18.78 -0.87 1.72
CA ASP A 134 -19.27 -0.91 3.09
C ASP A 134 -19.53 -2.37 3.49
N LEU A 135 -18.57 -2.95 4.20
CA LEU A 135 -18.46 -4.40 4.39
C LEU A 135 -18.63 -4.77 5.87
N THR A 136 -19.46 -5.77 6.10
CA THR A 136 -19.55 -6.42 7.42
C THR A 136 -18.48 -7.50 7.53
N SER A 137 -17.56 -7.35 8.49
CA SER A 137 -16.53 -8.37 8.78
C SER A 137 -17.05 -9.42 9.74
N ARG A 138 -16.93 -10.70 9.39
CA ARG A 138 -17.23 -11.82 10.29
C ARG A 138 -16.10 -12.84 10.27
N LEU A 139 -15.89 -13.53 11.38
CA LEU A 139 -14.83 -14.55 11.44
C LEU A 139 -15.23 -15.81 10.64
N ALA A 140 -16.47 -16.26 10.81
CA ALA A 140 -16.99 -17.50 10.23
C ALA A 140 -18.27 -17.25 9.40
N GLY A 141 -18.62 -18.23 8.59
CA GLY A 141 -19.75 -18.20 7.66
C GLY A 141 -19.33 -17.95 6.22
N GLU A 142 -20.31 -17.79 5.34
CA GLU A 142 -20.09 -17.53 3.93
C GLU A 142 -19.93 -16.03 3.66
N SER A 143 -19.04 -15.70 2.73
CA SER A 143 -18.95 -14.34 2.19
C SER A 143 -20.10 -14.12 1.21
N ILE A 144 -20.84 -13.03 1.38
CA ILE A 144 -22.06 -12.72 0.64
C ILE A 144 -21.96 -11.33 0.05
N LEU A 145 -22.12 -11.22 -1.27
CA LEU A 145 -22.32 -9.96 -1.96
C LEU A 145 -23.80 -9.61 -1.93
N THR A 146 -24.18 -8.52 -1.26
CA THR A 146 -25.59 -8.10 -1.13
C THR A 146 -25.96 -6.97 -2.11
N ASP A 147 -25.00 -6.11 -2.46
CA ASP A 147 -25.22 -4.99 -3.39
C ASP A 147 -23.93 -4.71 -4.16
N ALA A 148 -24.00 -4.72 -5.50
CA ALA A 148 -22.89 -4.41 -6.38
C ALA A 148 -22.93 -2.97 -6.94
N GLY A 149 -23.82 -2.13 -6.42
CA GLY A 149 -24.07 -0.76 -6.88
C GLY A 149 -22.90 0.22 -6.65
N PRO A 150 -23.17 1.53 -6.55
CA PRO A 150 -22.12 2.54 -6.39
C PRO A 150 -21.27 2.35 -5.12
N VAL A 151 -21.88 1.81 -4.06
CA VAL A 151 -21.18 1.36 -2.85
C VAL A 151 -21.34 -0.14 -2.78
N LEU A 152 -20.24 -0.88 -2.88
CA LEU A 152 -20.26 -2.34 -2.76
C LEU A 152 -20.62 -2.74 -1.33
N ARG A 153 -21.63 -3.59 -1.13
CA ARG A 153 -22.05 -4.05 0.21
C ARG A 153 -22.08 -5.56 0.30
N GLY A 154 -21.73 -6.06 1.48
CA GLY A 154 -21.79 -7.48 1.74
C GLY A 154 -21.18 -7.88 3.07
N VAL A 155 -21.16 -9.19 3.31
CA VAL A 155 -20.47 -9.82 4.42
C VAL A 155 -19.20 -10.46 3.88
N ILE A 156 -18.06 -10.14 4.48
CA ILE A 156 -16.78 -10.79 4.16
C ILE A 156 -16.35 -11.63 5.36
N THR A 157 -15.90 -12.86 5.09
CA THR A 157 -15.51 -13.84 6.10
C THR A 157 -14.07 -14.31 5.92
N GLY A 158 -13.50 -14.93 6.96
CA GLY A 158 -12.19 -15.59 6.85
C GLY A 158 -10.99 -14.65 6.67
N LEU A 159 -11.08 -13.41 7.16
CA LEU A 159 -9.97 -12.44 7.18
C LEU A 159 -8.92 -12.80 8.25
N GLU A 160 -8.31 -13.99 8.09
CA GLU A 160 -7.29 -14.55 8.96
C GLU A 160 -5.91 -14.48 8.29
N ARG A 161 -4.86 -14.28 9.10
CA ARG A 161 -3.47 -14.22 8.58
C ARG A 161 -3.09 -15.56 7.92
N GLY A 162 -2.37 -15.50 6.81
CA GLY A 162 -1.95 -16.67 6.05
C GLY A 162 -3.03 -17.28 5.15
N ARG A 163 -4.25 -16.73 5.13
CA ARG A 163 -5.30 -17.15 4.20
C ARG A 163 -5.44 -16.20 3.02
N THR A 164 -5.59 -16.79 1.84
CA THR A 164 -6.02 -16.07 0.65
C THR A 164 -7.52 -15.90 0.69
N VAL A 165 -7.97 -14.66 0.54
CA VAL A 165 -9.40 -14.31 0.46
C VAL A 165 -9.83 -14.39 -0.99
N SER A 166 -10.98 -15.01 -1.25
CA SER A 166 -11.57 -15.12 -2.58
C SER A 166 -13.09 -15.18 -2.49
N GLY A 167 -13.76 -14.99 -3.63
CA GLY A 167 -15.21 -15.06 -3.75
C GLY A 167 -15.84 -13.80 -4.35
N PRO A 168 -17.13 -13.82 -4.66
CA PRO A 168 -17.77 -12.78 -5.48
C PRO A 168 -17.63 -11.36 -4.93
N LEU A 169 -17.78 -11.20 -3.61
CA LEU A 169 -17.62 -9.90 -2.95
C LEU A 169 -16.18 -9.39 -3.03
N PHE A 170 -15.19 -10.26 -2.83
CA PHE A 170 -13.78 -9.90 -2.88
C PHE A 170 -13.35 -9.56 -4.31
N GLU A 171 -13.73 -10.36 -5.29
CA GLU A 171 -13.43 -10.08 -6.70
C GLU A 171 -14.07 -8.77 -7.18
N ALA A 172 -15.33 -8.51 -6.80
CA ALA A 172 -15.99 -7.24 -7.11
C ALA A 172 -15.30 -6.03 -6.46
N LEU A 173 -14.70 -6.20 -5.27
CA LEU A 173 -13.91 -5.16 -4.63
C LEU A 173 -12.58 -4.93 -5.35
N VAL A 174 -11.91 -6.01 -5.77
CA VAL A 174 -10.66 -5.94 -6.54
C VAL A 174 -10.91 -5.25 -7.88
N GLU A 175 -11.98 -5.61 -8.61
CA GLU A 175 -12.37 -4.96 -9.87
C GLU A 175 -12.59 -3.46 -9.68
N ARG A 176 -13.38 -3.07 -8.67
CA ARG A 176 -13.63 -1.66 -8.40
C ARG A 176 -12.36 -0.85 -8.11
N LEU A 177 -11.44 -1.43 -7.34
CA LEU A 177 -10.15 -0.79 -7.08
C LEU A 177 -9.26 -0.77 -8.32
N ALA A 178 -9.27 -1.82 -9.13
CA ALA A 178 -8.51 -1.88 -10.38
C ALA A 178 -8.98 -0.81 -11.36
N ASP A 179 -10.29 -0.64 -11.51
CA ASP A 179 -10.88 0.41 -12.35
C ASP A 179 -10.56 1.81 -11.83
N LEU A 180 -10.68 2.02 -10.52
CA LEU A 180 -10.31 3.29 -9.89
C LEU A 180 -8.82 3.60 -10.06
N PHE A 181 -7.97 2.57 -10.08
CA PHE A 181 -6.51 2.69 -10.18
C PHE A 181 -6.00 2.43 -11.61
N ALA A 182 -6.88 2.51 -12.62
CA ALA A 182 -6.57 2.20 -14.01
C ALA A 182 -5.73 3.31 -14.66
N TYR A 183 -4.43 3.29 -14.36
CA TYR A 183 -3.42 4.14 -14.98
C TYR A 183 -2.50 3.30 -15.86
N ASP A 184 -2.19 3.81 -17.04
CA ASP A 184 -1.24 3.15 -17.95
C ASP A 184 0.16 3.15 -17.35
N SER A 185 0.77 1.97 -17.26
CA SER A 185 2.06 1.78 -16.57
C SER A 185 3.22 2.46 -17.29
N GLU A 186 3.16 2.54 -18.62
CA GLU A 186 4.18 3.16 -19.46
C GLU A 186 4.06 4.69 -19.47
N GLU A 187 2.85 5.22 -19.42
CA GLU A 187 2.59 6.64 -19.19
C GLU A 187 3.05 7.07 -17.79
N LEU A 188 2.70 6.31 -16.74
CA LEU A 188 3.19 6.56 -15.38
C LEU A 188 4.71 6.56 -15.34
N ARG A 189 5.37 5.56 -15.92
CA ARG A 189 6.83 5.48 -16.01
C ARG A 189 7.41 6.74 -16.65
N ARG A 190 6.92 7.10 -17.83
CA ARG A 190 7.39 8.30 -18.56
C ARG A 190 7.12 9.60 -17.80
N MET A 191 6.01 9.67 -17.05
CA MET A 191 5.69 10.82 -16.22
C MET A 191 6.68 10.92 -15.04
N HIS A 192 6.87 9.84 -14.26
CA HIS A 192 7.77 9.82 -13.11
C HIS A 192 9.22 10.06 -13.50
N THR A 193 9.72 9.43 -14.58
CA THR A 193 11.08 9.67 -15.07
C THR A 193 11.29 11.14 -15.47
N ARG A 194 10.28 11.79 -16.05
CA ARG A 194 10.37 13.21 -16.45
C ARG A 194 10.28 14.16 -15.25
N MET A 195 9.55 13.77 -14.21
CA MET A 195 9.42 14.54 -12.97
C MET A 195 10.57 14.32 -12.00
N ALA A 196 11.42 13.31 -12.24
CA ALA A 196 12.57 13.03 -11.39
C ALA A 196 13.48 14.27 -11.32
N PRO A 197 13.93 14.69 -10.13
CA PRO A 197 14.75 15.89 -9.94
C PRO A 197 16.23 15.69 -10.34
N VAL A 198 16.54 14.59 -11.03
CA VAL A 198 17.89 14.15 -11.39
C VAL A 198 17.88 13.56 -12.79
N GLU A 199 19.01 13.67 -13.48
CA GLU A 199 19.18 13.16 -14.84
C GLU A 199 19.21 11.63 -14.88
N THR A 200 19.90 11.01 -13.92
CA THR A 200 20.09 9.56 -13.88
C THR A 200 18.97 8.89 -13.09
N VAL A 201 18.02 8.29 -13.80
CA VAL A 201 16.96 7.45 -13.22
C VAL A 201 17.24 5.98 -13.51
N VAL A 202 17.37 5.17 -12.46
CA VAL A 202 17.61 3.73 -12.51
C VAL A 202 16.28 3.00 -12.43
N GLU A 203 15.89 2.34 -13.52
CA GLU A 203 14.76 1.40 -13.52
C GLU A 203 15.18 0.07 -12.90
N LEU A 204 14.70 -0.23 -11.70
CA LEU A 204 15.15 -1.38 -10.89
C LEU A 204 14.90 -2.72 -11.58
N ASP A 205 13.80 -2.88 -12.29
CA ASP A 205 13.52 -4.12 -13.04
C ASP A 205 14.49 -4.30 -14.22
N ARG A 206 14.88 -3.20 -14.88
CA ARG A 206 15.89 -3.24 -15.95
C ARG A 206 17.27 -3.55 -15.39
N LEU A 207 17.62 -2.96 -14.24
CA LEU A 207 18.86 -3.25 -13.55
C LEU A 207 18.93 -4.74 -13.18
N LEU A 208 17.89 -5.30 -12.57
CA LEU A 208 17.87 -6.71 -12.19
C LEU A 208 18.05 -7.65 -13.40
N ARG A 209 17.40 -7.35 -14.54
CA ARG A 209 17.59 -8.10 -15.79
C ARG A 209 19.01 -7.98 -16.36
N THR A 210 19.68 -6.85 -16.13
CA THR A 210 21.06 -6.63 -16.56
C THR A 210 22.04 -7.44 -15.71
N LEU A 211 21.79 -7.53 -14.40
CA LEU A 211 22.69 -8.21 -13.45
C LEU A 211 22.61 -9.74 -13.51
N ARG A 212 21.47 -10.29 -13.95
CA ARG A 212 21.24 -11.74 -13.98
C ARG A 212 21.32 -12.31 -15.39
N THR A 213 22.17 -13.32 -15.56
CA THR A 213 22.27 -14.11 -16.79
C THR A 213 22.10 -15.61 -16.48
N PRO A 214 21.14 -16.32 -17.12
CA PRO A 214 20.17 -15.80 -18.09
C PRO A 214 19.22 -14.78 -17.46
N ALA A 215 18.68 -13.90 -18.31
CA ALA A 215 17.72 -12.89 -17.86
C ALA A 215 16.57 -13.58 -17.11
N PRO A 216 16.19 -13.08 -15.94
CA PRO A 216 15.18 -13.72 -15.14
C PRO A 216 13.79 -13.41 -15.73
N ASP A 217 12.77 -14.14 -15.27
CA ASP A 217 11.38 -13.88 -15.65
C ASP A 217 10.93 -12.48 -15.20
N GLU A 218 9.85 -11.96 -15.80
CA GLU A 218 9.32 -10.64 -15.43
C GLU A 218 8.86 -10.57 -13.96
N ALA A 219 8.57 -11.72 -13.35
CA ALA A 219 8.17 -11.84 -11.94
C ALA A 219 9.36 -11.98 -10.96
N ALA A 220 10.60 -11.84 -11.44
CA ALA A 220 11.79 -12.08 -10.64
C ALA A 220 11.94 -11.09 -9.47
N ARG A 221 12.11 -11.64 -8.27
CA ARG A 221 12.38 -10.83 -7.07
C ARG A 221 13.89 -10.63 -6.88
N TRP A 222 14.24 -9.46 -6.35
CA TRP A 222 15.56 -9.16 -5.79
C TRP A 222 15.90 -10.14 -4.67
N LYS A 223 17.13 -10.67 -4.71
CA LYS A 223 17.73 -11.55 -3.71
C LYS A 223 18.91 -10.82 -3.06
N PRO A 224 19.27 -11.14 -1.80
CA PRO A 224 20.43 -10.54 -1.15
C PRO A 224 21.74 -10.67 -1.95
N SER A 225 21.89 -11.75 -2.73
CA SER A 225 23.04 -11.97 -3.60
C SER A 225 23.17 -10.96 -4.74
N ASP A 226 22.09 -10.28 -5.13
CA ASP A 226 22.12 -9.26 -6.18
C ASP A 226 22.63 -7.90 -5.67
N LEU A 227 22.78 -7.73 -4.35
CA LEU A 227 23.10 -6.44 -3.75
C LEU A 227 24.49 -5.95 -4.18
N LEU A 228 25.54 -6.75 -3.97
CA LEU A 228 26.90 -6.37 -4.34
C LEU A 228 27.03 -6.08 -5.84
N PRO A 229 26.53 -6.95 -6.76
CA PRO A 229 26.52 -6.63 -8.18
C PRO A 229 25.81 -5.31 -8.54
N ALA A 230 24.70 -5.00 -7.86
CA ALA A 230 23.99 -3.74 -8.09
C ALA A 230 24.81 -2.52 -7.65
N LEU A 231 25.48 -2.60 -6.50
CA LEU A 231 26.36 -1.55 -6.00
C LEU A 231 27.59 -1.35 -6.88
N ASP A 232 28.18 -2.44 -7.39
CA ASP A 232 29.34 -2.38 -8.29
C ASP A 232 28.97 -1.79 -9.67
N TYR A 233 27.73 -2.02 -10.13
CA TYR A 233 27.26 -1.51 -11.43
C TYR A 233 26.89 -0.02 -11.38
N LEU A 234 26.34 0.45 -10.26
CA LEU A 234 25.81 1.81 -10.15
C LEU A 234 26.88 2.83 -9.72
N PRO A 235 26.79 4.07 -10.21
CA PRO A 235 27.76 5.09 -9.85
C PRO A 235 27.72 5.40 -8.35
N HIS A 236 28.91 5.51 -7.74
CA HIS A 236 29.08 5.89 -6.35
C HIS A 236 29.07 7.42 -6.20
N GLN A 237 28.45 7.93 -5.14
CA GLN A 237 28.42 9.37 -4.82
C GLN A 237 27.83 10.29 -5.91
N VAL A 238 26.95 9.78 -6.76
CA VAL A 238 26.23 10.54 -7.79
C VAL A 238 24.74 10.60 -7.41
N PRO A 239 24.06 11.75 -7.61
CA PRO A 239 22.60 11.81 -7.41
C PRO A 239 21.88 10.80 -8.31
N LEU A 240 21.01 9.98 -7.72
CA LEU A 240 20.25 8.95 -8.44
C LEU A 240 18.76 9.04 -8.13
N GLY A 241 17.95 8.82 -9.15
CA GLY A 241 16.52 8.57 -9.02
C GLY A 241 16.24 7.09 -9.20
N LEU A 242 15.34 6.51 -8.43
CA LEU A 242 14.96 5.10 -8.55
C LEU A 242 13.52 4.98 -9.04
N TYR A 243 13.32 4.11 -10.03
CA TYR A 243 11.99 3.78 -10.53
C TYR A 243 11.73 2.27 -10.44
N GLY A 244 10.55 1.89 -9.95
CA GLY A 244 10.13 0.50 -9.80
C GLY A 244 10.08 0.06 -8.34
N ARG A 245 9.89 -1.24 -8.10
CA ARG A 245 9.77 -1.82 -6.77
C ARG A 245 10.99 -2.65 -6.41
N ALA A 246 11.45 -2.53 -5.17
CA ALA A 246 12.45 -3.41 -4.59
C ALA A 246 12.24 -3.59 -3.08
N PRO A 247 12.93 -4.54 -2.44
CA PRO A 247 12.95 -4.64 -0.99
C PRO A 247 13.59 -3.41 -0.33
N ASN A 248 13.12 -3.05 0.87
CA ASN A 248 13.62 -1.90 1.62
C ASN A 248 15.15 -1.94 1.85
N TRP A 249 15.74 -3.12 1.99
CA TRP A 249 17.20 -3.25 2.16
C TRP A 249 17.98 -2.77 0.93
N LEU A 250 17.42 -2.90 -0.28
CA LEU A 250 18.07 -2.40 -1.50
C LEU A 250 18.04 -0.88 -1.52
N TYR A 251 16.88 -0.27 -1.27
CA TYR A 251 16.76 1.19 -1.17
C TYR A 251 17.70 1.78 -0.13
N ALA A 252 17.79 1.16 1.06
CA ALA A 252 18.69 1.60 2.12
C ALA A 252 20.16 1.50 1.70
N ALA A 253 20.57 0.41 1.07
CA ALA A 253 21.94 0.23 0.59
C ALA A 253 22.29 1.22 -0.53
N LEU A 254 21.38 1.46 -1.47
CA LEU A 254 21.57 2.45 -2.54
C LEU A 254 21.65 3.87 -1.99
N ALA A 255 20.84 4.23 -0.97
CA ALA A 255 20.91 5.51 -0.31
C ALA A 255 22.27 5.75 0.35
N LEU A 256 22.85 4.71 0.96
CA LEU A 256 24.21 4.76 1.52
C LEU A 256 25.28 4.83 0.44
N HIS A 257 25.11 4.11 -0.68
CA HIS A 257 26.05 4.08 -1.80
C HIS A 257 26.21 5.43 -2.50
N VAL A 258 25.12 6.20 -2.60
CA VAL A 258 25.17 7.53 -3.18
C VAL A 258 25.56 8.61 -2.18
N HIS A 259 25.56 8.33 -0.87
CA HIS A 259 25.87 9.33 0.14
C HIS A 259 27.32 9.89 -0.03
N PRO A 260 27.53 11.23 -0.03
CA PRO A 260 26.62 12.28 0.44
C PRO A 260 25.66 12.87 -0.61
N ALA A 261 25.66 12.36 -1.85
CA ALA A 261 24.68 12.78 -2.85
C ALA A 261 23.26 12.30 -2.49
N PRO A 262 22.22 13.01 -2.94
CA PRO A 262 20.82 12.64 -2.66
C PRO A 262 20.35 11.43 -3.49
N LEU A 263 19.42 10.67 -2.90
CA LEU A 263 18.64 9.62 -3.56
C LEU A 263 17.18 10.08 -3.67
N TYR A 264 16.54 9.84 -4.81
CA TYR A 264 15.14 10.18 -5.09
C TYR A 264 14.32 8.96 -5.52
#